data_AF-A0A8C3S5R9-F1
#
_entry.id   AF-A0A8C3S5R9-F1
#
_cell.length_a   1.000
_cell.length_b   1.000
_cell.length_c   1.000
_cell.angle_alpha   90.00
_cell.angle_beta   90.00
_cell.angle_gamma   90.00
#
_symmetry.space_group_name_H-M   'P 1'
#
loop_
_entity.id
_entity.type
_entity.pdbx_description
1 polymer ?
#
loop_
_entity_poly.entity_id
_entity_poly.type
_entity_poly.pdbx_seq_one_letter_code
_entity_poly.pdbx_strand_id
1 'polypeptide(L)'
;MDSSDGSHSLHWAKPTPQSPDLPACPPQDSSSRLLPRCLFQAAREKLQNSIFDRMNVHNVLLYEVKRRGGMLEGLQRNEATQDPSVLQVIRQLENNIEKMLMKIRTGEKIYYLYLKMVDFLKDELAQLPLQLNVLQHMVEVYHVELKGMRLMAVDATEATEVDMTNMETEFIAERKFRENSLNFQKKQIDRIRVKDASERHRRTVSPLLMSRDSLKGAKLEASKAQIEYQAQVTSEVDKIKYAVQCSHLWDIAGRFLAQQKTGENLQQQIVECEQKRGELKAELKKLELERAELKFHQTPSSIRLQLKKNLEEEEVRLHQVHTQMLKNQELLLSFENGVDNLLIRLCGITVPGQVCALNPLLPVTVLSTYVKVRNFLEESTRNERQNLKISFEDEEDAVRDAFDFADIDHSYVPNRDEIKRQGARLIETMTKAAKKKQRGGRKGA
;
A
#
# COMPACT_ATOMS: atom_id res chain seq x y z
N MET A 1 -21.72 73.37 -15.38
CA MET A 1 -22.42 72.51 -16.37
C MET A 1 -23.49 71.71 -15.63
N ASP A 2 -24.53 72.33 -15.05
CA ASP A 2 -25.50 73.34 -15.54
C ASP A 2 -26.76 72.63 -16.10
N SER A 3 -28.00 73.03 -15.76
CA SER A 3 -28.43 73.98 -14.73
C SER A 3 -29.92 73.82 -14.37
N SER A 4 -30.20 74.01 -13.08
CA SER A 4 -31.41 74.68 -12.53
C SER A 4 -32.82 74.08 -12.71
N ASP A 5 -33.71 74.66 -11.90
CA ASP A 5 -35.18 74.67 -11.91
C ASP A 5 -35.92 73.42 -11.36
N GLY A 6 -36.96 73.57 -10.53
CA GLY A 6 -37.50 74.80 -9.94
C GLY A 6 -38.49 74.49 -8.81
N SER A 7 -38.46 75.27 -7.72
CA SER A 7 -39.19 74.96 -6.49
C SER A 7 -40.63 75.50 -6.48
N HIS A 8 -41.61 74.65 -6.13
CA HIS A 8 -42.92 75.10 -5.67
C HIS A 8 -43.35 74.37 -4.39
N SER A 9 -43.25 75.07 -3.26
CA SER A 9 -43.81 74.66 -1.96
C SER A 9 -45.18 75.30 -1.79
N LEU A 10 -46.21 74.49 -1.52
CA LEU A 10 -47.58 74.97 -1.33
C LEU A 10 -47.87 75.23 0.15
N HIS A 11 -47.94 76.51 0.51
CA HIS A 11 -48.24 76.97 1.87
C HIS A 11 -49.71 76.69 2.25
N TRP A 12 -49.94 75.95 3.33
CA TRP A 12 -51.28 75.76 3.89
C TRP A 12 -51.71 76.97 4.73
N ALA A 13 -52.56 77.83 4.17
CA ALA A 13 -53.18 78.93 4.90
C ALA A 13 -54.40 78.43 5.70
N LYS A 14 -54.48 78.74 6.99
CA LYS A 14 -55.65 78.50 7.85
C LYS A 14 -56.46 79.80 8.02
N PRO A 15 -57.77 79.83 7.69
CA PRO A 15 -58.65 80.90 8.12
C PRO A 15 -59.00 80.76 9.62
N THR A 16 -58.93 81.87 10.36
CA THR A 16 -59.47 81.98 11.73
C THR A 16 -60.97 82.23 11.72
N PRO A 17 -61.78 81.59 12.58
CA PRO A 17 -63.19 81.96 12.75
C PRO A 17 -63.31 83.26 13.55
N GLN A 18 -64.19 84.16 13.11
CA GLN A 18 -64.62 85.34 13.88
C GLN A 18 -65.90 85.03 14.66
N SER A 19 -66.04 85.62 15.84
CA SER A 19 -67.25 85.60 16.66
C SER A 19 -68.19 86.76 16.32
N PRO A 20 -69.52 86.54 16.38
CA PRO A 20 -70.48 87.58 16.69
C PRO A 20 -71.27 87.29 17.99
N ASP A 21 -71.89 88.33 18.54
CA ASP A 21 -72.35 88.39 19.94
C ASP A 21 -73.76 87.85 20.24
N LEU A 22 -74.05 87.75 21.53
CA LEU A 22 -75.38 87.52 22.11
C LEU A 22 -76.28 88.75 21.97
N PRO A 23 -77.61 88.54 21.97
CA PRO A 23 -78.41 89.15 23.05
C PRO A 23 -79.31 88.14 23.78
N ALA A 24 -79.97 88.61 24.85
CA ALA A 24 -80.61 87.77 25.87
C ALA A 24 -82.06 87.33 25.58
N CYS A 25 -82.49 86.30 26.31
CA CYS A 25 -83.86 85.79 26.45
C CYS A 25 -84.46 86.27 27.81
N PRO A 26 -85.71 85.93 28.22
CA PRO A 26 -86.76 85.13 27.56
C PRO A 26 -88.13 85.90 27.51
N PRO A 27 -89.31 85.29 27.22
CA PRO A 27 -89.96 84.32 28.13
C PRO A 27 -90.61 83.08 27.47
N GLN A 28 -90.61 81.99 28.23
CA GLN A 28 -91.58 80.88 28.36
C GLN A 28 -92.20 80.13 27.14
N ASP A 29 -92.09 78.80 27.27
CA ASP A 29 -93.03 77.73 26.90
C ASP A 29 -93.15 77.16 25.46
N SER A 30 -93.48 75.86 25.45
CA SER A 30 -94.00 75.06 24.33
C SER A 30 -93.08 74.56 23.21
N SER A 31 -91.93 73.91 23.52
CA SER A 31 -91.31 72.97 22.54
C SER A 31 -90.41 71.84 23.09
N SER A 32 -90.89 71.08 24.09
CA SER A 32 -90.25 69.82 24.52
C SER A 32 -90.34 68.64 23.50
N ARG A 33 -90.69 68.92 22.23
CA ARG A 33 -90.94 67.90 21.18
C ARG A 33 -90.13 68.05 19.88
N LEU A 34 -89.38 69.14 19.68
CA LEU A 34 -88.66 69.38 18.42
C LEU A 34 -87.21 68.88 18.41
N LEU A 35 -86.55 68.82 19.57
CA LEU A 35 -85.16 68.34 19.72
C LEU A 35 -84.88 66.98 19.03
N PRO A 36 -85.74 65.94 19.15
CA PRO A 36 -85.47 64.64 18.51
C PRO A 36 -85.43 64.73 16.98
N ARG A 37 -86.23 65.63 16.36
CA ARG A 37 -86.34 65.73 14.90
C ARG A 37 -85.11 66.40 14.30
N CYS A 38 -84.59 67.44 14.94
CA CYS A 38 -83.33 68.09 14.54
C CYS A 38 -82.11 67.17 14.75
N LEU A 39 -82.07 66.42 15.87
CA LEU A 39 -81.02 65.42 16.11
C LEU A 39 -81.07 64.28 15.09
N PHE A 40 -82.26 63.78 14.74
CA PHE A 40 -82.42 62.75 13.70
C PHE A 40 -81.98 63.25 12.31
N GLN A 41 -82.33 64.48 11.95
CA GLN A 41 -81.89 65.12 10.70
C GLN A 41 -80.37 65.27 10.64
N ALA A 42 -79.74 65.78 11.71
CA ALA A 42 -78.28 65.91 11.80
C ALA A 42 -77.55 64.55 11.84
N ALA A 43 -78.16 63.51 12.43
CA ALA A 43 -77.63 62.15 12.39
C ALA A 43 -77.71 61.54 10.98
N ARG A 44 -78.81 61.78 10.26
CA ARG A 44 -78.99 61.39 8.86
C ARG A 44 -77.95 62.07 7.96
N GLU A 45 -77.72 63.37 8.12
CA GLU A 45 -76.73 64.13 7.34
C GLU A 45 -75.30 63.65 7.63
N LYS A 46 -74.94 63.42 8.90
CA LYS A 46 -73.66 62.78 9.27
C LYS A 46 -73.50 61.39 8.66
N LEU A 47 -74.56 60.58 8.59
CA LEU A 47 -74.53 59.27 7.94
C LEU A 47 -74.38 59.40 6.42
N GLN A 48 -75.09 60.32 5.77
CA GLN A 48 -74.96 60.56 4.33
C GLN A 48 -73.55 61.03 3.95
N ASN A 49 -72.95 61.93 4.74
CA ASN A 49 -71.56 62.36 4.55
C ASN A 49 -70.59 61.18 4.78
N SER A 50 -70.76 60.43 5.86
CA SER A 50 -69.93 59.23 6.14
C SER A 50 -70.03 58.12 5.07
N ILE A 51 -71.16 58.04 4.33
CA ILE A 51 -71.32 57.17 3.17
C ILE A 51 -70.63 57.77 1.95
N PHE A 52 -70.79 59.08 1.70
CA PHE A 52 -70.17 59.78 0.58
C PHE A 52 -68.64 59.76 0.67
N ASP A 53 -68.07 60.07 1.83
CA ASP A 53 -66.62 60.03 2.08
C ASP A 53 -66.04 58.63 1.85
N ARG A 54 -66.72 57.59 2.35
CA ARG A 54 -66.32 56.19 2.12
C ARG A 54 -66.45 55.77 0.66
N MET A 55 -67.48 56.23 -0.04
CA MET A 55 -67.66 55.99 -1.48
C MET A 55 -66.55 56.68 -2.29
N ASN A 56 -66.17 57.91 -1.91
CA ASN A 56 -65.10 58.66 -2.55
C ASN A 56 -63.73 57.97 -2.34
N VAL A 57 -63.42 57.56 -1.11
CA VAL A 57 -62.23 56.74 -0.80
C VAL A 57 -62.23 55.42 -1.58
N HIS A 58 -63.37 54.73 -1.67
CA HIS A 58 -63.50 53.51 -2.47
C HIS A 58 -63.23 53.76 -3.96
N ASN A 59 -63.75 54.85 -4.54
CA ASN A 59 -63.51 55.22 -5.94
C ASN A 59 -62.04 55.53 -6.22
N VAL A 60 -61.36 56.25 -5.32
CA VAL A 60 -59.91 56.51 -5.42
C VAL A 60 -59.09 55.21 -5.35
N LEU A 61 -59.42 54.32 -4.42
CA LEU A 61 -58.77 53.01 -4.30
C LEU A 61 -59.03 52.14 -5.54
N LEU A 62 -60.25 52.14 -6.07
CA LEU A 62 -60.61 51.40 -7.29
C LEU A 62 -59.87 51.92 -8.53
N TYR A 63 -59.66 53.23 -8.63
CA TYR A 63 -58.82 53.83 -9.67
C TYR A 63 -57.35 53.38 -9.54
N GLU A 64 -56.77 53.47 -8.34
CA GLU A 64 -55.39 53.02 -8.09
C GLU A 64 -55.21 51.52 -8.33
N VAL A 65 -56.17 50.67 -7.95
CA VAL A 65 -56.15 49.23 -8.27
C VAL A 65 -56.17 48.99 -9.77
N LYS A 66 -57.05 49.66 -10.53
CA LYS A 66 -57.10 49.55 -12.00
C LYS A 66 -55.81 50.02 -12.66
N ARG A 67 -55.25 51.15 -12.19
CA ARG A 67 -53.97 51.69 -12.66
C ARG A 67 -52.83 50.70 -12.43
N ARG A 68 -52.74 50.09 -11.25
CA ARG A 68 -51.72 49.09 -10.90
C ARG A 68 -51.90 47.80 -11.71
N GLY A 69 -53.14 47.36 -11.92
CA GLY A 69 -53.46 46.23 -12.80
C GLY A 69 -52.95 46.45 -14.23
N GLY A 70 -53.27 47.60 -14.84
CA GLY A 70 -52.80 47.92 -16.19
C GLY A 70 -51.28 48.02 -16.33
N MET A 71 -50.56 48.50 -15.30
CA MET A 71 -49.09 48.45 -15.28
C MET A 71 -48.55 47.02 -15.18
N LEU A 72 -49.19 46.15 -14.39
CA LEU A 72 -48.80 44.75 -14.22
C LEU A 72 -49.04 43.93 -15.50
N GLU A 73 -50.18 44.12 -16.16
CA GLU A 73 -50.48 43.52 -17.46
C GLU A 73 -49.50 43.98 -18.55
N GLY A 74 -49.07 45.24 -18.51
CA GLY A 74 -48.04 45.78 -19.40
C GLY A 74 -46.68 45.10 -19.18
N LEU A 75 -46.25 44.92 -17.93
CA LEU A 75 -45.02 44.22 -17.58
C LEU A 75 -45.07 42.73 -18.00
N GLN A 76 -46.17 42.04 -17.69
CA GLN A 76 -46.35 40.64 -18.10
C GLN A 76 -46.38 40.46 -19.62
N ARG A 77 -46.94 41.43 -20.38
CA ARG A 77 -46.82 41.42 -21.85
C ARG A 77 -45.38 41.57 -22.32
N ASN A 78 -44.57 42.40 -21.67
CA ASN A 78 -43.16 42.55 -22.03
C ASN A 78 -42.34 41.29 -21.69
N GLU A 79 -42.65 40.62 -20.58
CA GLU A 79 -42.04 39.31 -20.24
C GLU A 79 -42.48 38.20 -21.21
N ALA A 80 -43.75 38.17 -21.62
CA ALA A 80 -44.26 37.24 -22.62
C ALA A 80 -43.77 37.53 -24.05
N THR A 81 -43.32 38.76 -24.30
CA THR A 81 -42.79 39.23 -25.60
C THR A 81 -41.28 39.46 -25.51
N GLN A 82 -40.55 38.57 -24.83
CA GLN A 82 -39.09 38.55 -24.89
C GLN A 82 -38.60 38.43 -26.33
N ASP A 83 -37.74 39.36 -26.72
CA ASP A 83 -37.23 39.47 -28.08
C ASP A 83 -36.55 38.15 -28.52
N PRO A 84 -36.86 37.58 -29.71
CA PRO A 84 -36.28 36.31 -30.15
C PRO A 84 -34.74 36.30 -30.15
N SER A 85 -34.12 37.47 -30.38
CA SER A 85 -32.68 37.68 -30.25
C SER A 85 -32.16 37.43 -28.82
N VAL A 86 -32.83 37.98 -27.80
CA VAL A 86 -32.46 37.81 -26.39
C VAL A 86 -32.61 36.36 -25.97
N LEU A 87 -33.71 35.70 -26.36
CA LEU A 87 -33.93 34.27 -26.14
C LEU A 87 -32.89 33.37 -26.83
N GLN A 88 -32.34 33.80 -27.97
CA GLN A 88 -31.26 33.08 -28.65
C GLN A 88 -29.90 33.29 -27.94
N VAL A 89 -29.62 34.50 -27.46
CA VAL A 89 -28.41 34.79 -26.67
C VAL A 89 -28.41 34.02 -25.34
N ILE A 90 -29.55 33.99 -24.63
CA ILE A 90 -29.70 33.21 -23.38
C ILE A 90 -29.36 31.73 -23.63
N ARG A 91 -30.01 31.10 -24.61
CA ARG A 91 -29.72 29.70 -24.98
C ARG A 91 -28.26 29.46 -25.37
N GLN A 92 -27.62 30.43 -26.02
CA GLN A 92 -26.22 30.30 -26.39
C GLN A 92 -25.28 30.40 -25.18
N LEU A 93 -25.61 31.23 -24.18
CA LEU A 93 -24.89 31.33 -22.91
C LEU A 93 -25.09 30.08 -22.06
N GLU A 94 -26.32 29.58 -21.92
CA GLU A 94 -26.64 28.31 -21.24
C GLU A 94 -25.82 27.15 -21.82
N ASN A 95 -25.83 26.99 -23.15
CA ASN A 95 -25.05 25.97 -23.85
C ASN A 95 -23.53 26.14 -23.67
N ASN A 96 -23.04 27.36 -23.46
CA ASN A 96 -21.61 27.61 -23.21
C ASN A 96 -21.23 27.32 -21.75
N ILE A 97 -22.13 27.62 -20.80
CA ILE A 97 -21.98 27.31 -19.37
C ILE A 97 -21.98 25.79 -19.17
N GLU A 98 -22.94 25.06 -19.75
CA GLU A 98 -23.00 23.59 -19.73
C GLU A 98 -21.69 22.96 -20.25
N LYS A 99 -21.21 23.42 -21.42
CA LYS A 99 -19.92 22.99 -21.98
C LYS A 99 -18.72 23.30 -21.08
N MET A 100 -18.74 24.42 -20.37
CA MET A 100 -17.68 24.78 -19.42
C MET A 100 -17.72 23.89 -18.17
N LEU A 101 -18.90 23.65 -17.60
CA LEU A 101 -19.09 22.75 -16.46
C LEU A 101 -18.66 21.31 -16.80
N MET A 102 -18.96 20.82 -18.00
CA MET A 102 -18.48 19.51 -18.46
C MET A 102 -16.95 19.48 -18.65
N LYS A 103 -16.33 20.56 -19.16
CA LYS A 103 -14.86 20.67 -19.20
C LYS A 103 -14.24 20.66 -17.80
N ILE A 104 -14.80 21.41 -16.85
CA ILE A 104 -14.33 21.45 -15.46
C ILE A 104 -14.42 20.05 -14.84
N ARG A 105 -15.59 19.40 -14.89
CA ARG A 105 -15.80 18.02 -14.39
C ARG A 105 -14.88 16.98 -15.02
N THR A 106 -14.47 17.17 -16.28
CA THR A 106 -13.48 16.29 -16.93
C THR A 106 -12.06 16.62 -16.47
N GLY A 107 -11.71 17.90 -16.33
CA GLY A 107 -10.43 18.36 -15.79
C GLY A 107 -10.19 17.90 -14.35
N GLU A 108 -11.20 18.01 -13.48
CA GLU A 108 -11.19 17.53 -12.09
C GLU A 108 -10.89 16.02 -12.02
N LYS A 109 -11.54 15.21 -12.86
CA LYS A 109 -11.29 13.75 -12.94
C LYS A 109 -9.88 13.42 -13.43
N ILE A 110 -9.37 14.17 -14.41
CA ILE A 110 -8.00 14.00 -14.93
C ILE A 110 -6.98 14.42 -13.86
N TYR A 111 -7.21 15.53 -13.17
CA TYR A 111 -6.37 16.03 -12.07
C TYR A 111 -6.32 15.03 -10.89
N TYR A 112 -7.47 14.50 -10.47
CA TYR A 112 -7.54 13.46 -9.43
C TYR A 112 -6.81 12.17 -9.84
N LEU A 113 -6.86 11.79 -11.12
CA LEU A 113 -6.11 10.65 -11.65
C LEU A 113 -4.59 10.92 -11.63
N TYR A 114 -4.16 12.14 -12.00
CA TYR A 114 -2.75 12.53 -11.90
C TYR A 114 -2.25 12.57 -10.46
N LEU A 115 -3.03 13.08 -9.50
CA LEU A 115 -2.68 13.01 -8.07
C LEU A 115 -2.46 11.56 -7.63
N LYS A 116 -3.42 10.67 -7.91
CA LYS A 116 -3.28 9.23 -7.59
C LYS A 116 -2.06 8.57 -8.22
N MET A 117 -1.74 8.92 -9.47
CA MET A 117 -0.53 8.43 -10.14
C MET A 117 0.75 8.97 -9.49
N VAL A 118 0.77 10.24 -9.11
CA VAL A 118 1.89 10.89 -8.40
C VAL A 118 2.09 10.29 -7.00
N ASP A 119 1.01 9.97 -6.28
CA ASP A 119 1.10 9.35 -4.96
C ASP A 119 1.62 7.91 -5.06
N PHE A 120 1.07 7.09 -5.96
CA PHE A 120 1.58 5.74 -6.23
C PHE A 120 3.07 5.73 -6.65
N LEU A 121 3.51 6.69 -7.46
CA LEU A 121 4.92 6.84 -7.85
C LEU A 121 5.83 7.28 -6.69
N LYS A 122 5.32 7.94 -5.64
CA LYS A 122 6.09 8.18 -4.41
C LYS A 122 6.24 6.89 -3.61
N ASP A 123 5.19 6.09 -3.54
CA ASP A 123 5.19 4.82 -2.80
C ASP A 123 6.18 3.82 -3.44
N GLU A 124 6.19 3.69 -4.78
CA GLU A 124 7.23 2.93 -5.50
C GLU A 124 8.64 3.50 -5.25
N LEU A 125 8.80 4.82 -5.33
CA LEU A 125 10.09 5.49 -5.12
C LEU A 125 10.61 5.35 -3.67
N ALA A 126 9.73 5.20 -2.69
CA ALA A 126 10.10 4.93 -1.29
C ALA A 126 10.58 3.49 -1.07
N GLN A 127 10.10 2.52 -1.87
CA GLN A 127 10.50 1.12 -1.78
C GLN A 127 11.86 0.83 -2.44
N LEU A 128 12.20 1.53 -3.53
CA LEU A 128 13.44 1.29 -4.28
C LEU A 128 14.74 1.38 -3.42
N PRO A 129 14.92 2.37 -2.51
CA PRO A 129 16.06 2.40 -1.60
C PRO A 129 16.12 1.19 -0.65
N LEU A 130 14.98 0.67 -0.19
CA LEU A 130 14.93 -0.49 0.70
C LEU A 130 15.37 -1.75 -0.03
N GLN A 131 14.89 -1.96 -1.26
CA GLN A 131 15.33 -3.06 -2.13
C GLN A 131 16.83 -2.97 -2.45
N LEU A 132 17.34 -1.76 -2.71
CA LEU A 132 18.76 -1.52 -2.95
C LEU A 132 19.62 -1.85 -1.72
N ASN A 133 19.17 -1.46 -0.52
CA ASN A 133 19.88 -1.78 0.73
C ASN A 133 19.97 -3.30 0.97
N VAL A 134 18.88 -4.05 0.72
CA VAL A 134 18.88 -5.52 0.81
C VAL A 134 19.87 -6.14 -0.19
N LEU A 135 19.86 -5.67 -1.45
CA LEU A 135 20.79 -6.15 -2.47
C LEU A 135 22.24 -5.83 -2.13
N GLN A 136 22.53 -4.63 -1.61
CA GLN A 136 23.86 -4.24 -1.15
C GLN A 136 24.33 -5.14 0.00
N HIS A 137 23.48 -5.40 1.01
CA HIS A 137 23.82 -6.29 2.11
C HIS A 137 24.13 -7.72 1.64
N MET A 138 23.38 -8.27 0.68
CA MET A 138 23.71 -9.58 0.09
C MET A 138 25.07 -9.57 -0.61
N VAL A 139 25.41 -8.51 -1.35
CA VAL A 139 26.73 -8.37 -1.98
C VAL A 139 27.85 -8.28 -0.95
N GLU A 140 27.63 -7.59 0.18
CA GLU A 140 28.59 -7.52 1.29
C GLU A 140 28.79 -8.88 1.97
N VAL A 141 27.73 -9.65 2.21
CA VAL A 141 27.80 -11.04 2.73
C VAL A 141 28.59 -11.94 1.78
N TYR A 142 28.21 -12.02 0.50
CA TYR A 142 28.93 -12.85 -0.48
C TYR A 142 30.40 -12.43 -0.65
N HIS A 143 30.72 -11.15 -0.47
CA HIS A 143 32.09 -10.65 -0.53
C HIS A 143 32.92 -11.08 0.70
N VAL A 144 32.31 -11.25 1.87
CA VAL A 144 32.96 -11.83 3.07
C VAL A 144 33.13 -13.34 2.92
N GLU A 145 32.09 -14.07 2.47
CA GLU A 145 32.16 -15.51 2.23
C GLU A 145 33.25 -15.88 1.21
N LEU A 146 33.32 -15.17 0.07
CA LEU A 146 34.33 -15.39 -0.96
C LEU A 146 35.76 -15.12 -0.46
N LYS A 147 35.94 -14.18 0.48
CA LYS A 147 37.23 -13.95 1.15
C LYS A 147 37.57 -15.10 2.08
N GLY A 148 36.61 -15.59 2.88
CA GLY A 148 36.79 -16.75 3.75
C GLY A 148 37.19 -18.01 2.98
N MET A 149 36.46 -18.33 1.90
CA MET A 149 36.80 -19.44 1.00
C MET A 149 38.19 -19.30 0.38
N ARG A 150 38.59 -18.08 0.00
CA ARG A 150 39.94 -17.84 -0.55
C ARG A 150 41.03 -18.05 0.49
N LEU A 151 40.83 -17.60 1.73
CA LEU A 151 41.79 -17.81 2.81
C LEU A 151 41.95 -19.30 3.11
N MET A 152 40.84 -20.03 3.30
CA MET A 152 40.86 -21.48 3.50
C MET A 152 41.55 -22.25 2.36
N ALA A 153 41.41 -21.78 1.12
CA ALA A 153 42.11 -22.38 -0.03
C ALA A 153 43.63 -22.14 0.01
N VAL A 154 44.07 -20.94 0.42
CA VAL A 154 45.50 -20.62 0.62
C VAL A 154 46.08 -21.43 1.78
N ASP A 155 45.42 -21.39 2.95
CA ASP A 155 45.82 -22.14 4.15
C ASP A 155 45.97 -23.64 3.85
N ALA A 156 45.04 -24.21 3.07
CA ALA A 156 45.10 -25.61 2.63
C ALA A 156 46.28 -25.88 1.68
N THR A 157 46.57 -25.00 0.72
CA THR A 157 47.75 -25.16 -0.14
C THR A 157 49.06 -25.05 0.65
N GLU A 158 49.21 -24.03 1.51
CA GLU A 158 50.40 -23.85 2.35
C GLU A 158 50.62 -25.04 3.29
N ALA A 159 49.57 -25.58 3.90
CA ALA A 159 49.65 -26.82 4.69
C ALA A 159 50.17 -28.01 3.85
N THR A 160 49.67 -28.20 2.62
CA THR A 160 50.17 -29.28 1.75
C THR A 160 51.60 -29.07 1.26
N GLU A 161 52.05 -27.83 1.04
CA GLU A 161 53.45 -27.53 0.70
C GLU A 161 54.39 -27.79 1.90
N VAL A 162 53.98 -27.44 3.12
CA VAL A 162 54.71 -27.74 4.35
C VAL A 162 54.79 -29.26 4.58
N ASP A 163 53.70 -30.01 4.43
CA ASP A 163 53.72 -31.47 4.57
C ASP A 163 54.60 -32.15 3.52
N MET A 164 54.50 -31.73 2.25
CA MET A 164 55.33 -32.28 1.17
C MET A 164 56.82 -31.99 1.36
N THR A 165 57.19 -30.78 1.79
CA THR A 165 58.58 -30.42 2.07
C THR A 165 59.13 -31.13 3.31
N ASN A 166 58.32 -31.29 4.37
CA ASN A 166 58.66 -32.12 5.52
C ASN A 166 58.96 -33.57 5.09
N MET A 167 58.05 -34.22 4.37
CA MET A 167 58.23 -35.59 3.85
C MET A 167 59.47 -35.72 2.95
N GLU A 168 59.78 -34.72 2.12
CA GLU A 168 61.01 -34.73 1.32
C GLU A 168 62.26 -34.67 2.21
N THR A 169 62.30 -33.79 3.22
CA THR A 169 63.46 -33.70 4.13
C THR A 169 63.70 -34.97 4.93
N GLU A 170 62.63 -35.62 5.42
CA GLU A 170 62.71 -36.94 6.08
C GLU A 170 63.26 -38.01 5.13
N PHE A 171 62.72 -38.08 3.91
CA PHE A 171 63.17 -39.05 2.89
C PHE A 171 64.64 -38.83 2.48
N ILE A 172 65.11 -37.58 2.41
CA ILE A 172 66.51 -37.23 2.18
C ILE A 172 67.38 -37.62 3.38
N ALA A 173 66.93 -37.39 4.62
CA ALA A 173 67.68 -37.77 5.83
C ALA A 173 67.82 -39.29 5.96
N GLU A 174 66.74 -40.03 5.75
CA GLU A 174 66.71 -41.49 5.77
C GLU A 174 67.51 -42.10 4.61
N ARG A 175 67.47 -41.51 3.40
CA ARG A 175 68.35 -41.90 2.30
C ARG A 175 69.83 -41.76 2.69
N LYS A 176 70.22 -40.63 3.29
CA LYS A 176 71.60 -40.39 3.78
C LYS A 176 71.98 -41.39 4.88
N PHE A 177 71.07 -41.73 5.79
CA PHE A 177 71.31 -42.72 6.84
C PHE A 177 71.56 -44.13 6.28
N ARG A 178 70.73 -44.58 5.33
CA ARG A 178 70.94 -45.85 4.60
C ARG A 178 72.25 -45.85 3.82
N GLU A 179 72.57 -44.77 3.10
CA GLU A 179 73.80 -44.67 2.32
C GLU A 179 75.06 -44.67 3.21
N ASN A 180 75.03 -43.98 4.36
CA ASN A 180 76.11 -44.04 5.35
C ASN A 180 76.27 -45.46 5.92
N SER A 181 75.17 -46.14 6.21
CA SER A 181 75.17 -47.53 6.70
C SER A 181 75.73 -48.52 5.68
N LEU A 182 75.33 -48.40 4.41
CA LEU A 182 75.87 -49.18 3.29
C LEU A 182 77.36 -48.87 3.06
N ASN A 183 77.78 -47.61 3.15
CA ASN A 183 79.19 -47.24 3.05
C ASN A 183 80.02 -47.77 4.24
N PHE A 184 79.46 -47.89 5.44
CA PHE A 184 80.12 -48.56 6.56
C PHE A 184 80.28 -50.06 6.31
N GLN A 185 79.22 -50.75 5.91
CA GLN A 185 79.28 -52.18 5.54
C GLN A 185 80.27 -52.43 4.40
N LYS A 186 80.23 -51.59 3.35
CA LYS A 186 81.17 -51.65 2.22
C LYS A 186 82.62 -51.47 2.67
N LYS A 187 82.92 -50.50 3.54
CA LYS A 187 84.27 -50.32 4.11
C LYS A 187 84.74 -51.57 4.88
N GLN A 188 83.86 -52.28 5.57
CA GLN A 188 84.21 -53.55 6.24
C GLN A 188 84.41 -54.69 5.21
N ILE A 189 83.56 -54.79 4.18
CA ILE A 189 83.73 -55.75 3.08
C ILE A 189 85.02 -55.51 2.31
N ASP A 190 85.38 -54.26 2.03
CA ASP A 190 86.61 -53.93 1.30
C ASP A 190 87.87 -54.15 2.17
N ARG A 191 87.80 -53.93 3.50
CA ARG A 191 88.84 -54.39 4.45
C ARG A 191 89.01 -55.92 4.43
N ILE A 192 87.90 -56.66 4.46
CA ILE A 192 87.92 -58.12 4.33
C ILE A 192 88.53 -58.51 2.99
N ARG A 193 88.12 -57.88 1.87
CA ARG A 193 88.65 -58.16 0.52
C ARG A 193 90.13 -57.85 0.37
N VAL A 194 90.66 -56.81 1.01
CA VAL A 194 92.12 -56.54 1.01
C VAL A 194 92.87 -57.63 1.77
N LYS A 195 92.34 -58.08 2.92
CA LYS A 195 92.89 -59.22 3.66
C LYS A 195 92.79 -60.52 2.83
N ASP A 196 91.63 -60.82 2.28
CA ASP A 196 91.37 -61.95 1.38
C ASP A 196 92.27 -61.91 0.15
N ALA A 197 92.54 -60.74 -0.44
CA ALA A 197 93.47 -60.62 -1.57
C ALA A 197 94.92 -60.94 -1.13
N SER A 198 95.33 -60.56 0.08
CA SER A 198 96.64 -60.95 0.63
C SER A 198 96.73 -62.47 0.93
N GLU A 199 95.61 -63.13 1.27
CA GLU A 199 95.56 -64.58 1.52
C GLU A 199 95.38 -65.40 0.22
N ARG A 200 94.60 -64.92 -0.75
CA ARG A 200 94.32 -65.60 -2.04
C ARG A 200 95.53 -65.64 -2.99
N HIS A 201 96.54 -64.79 -2.77
CA HIS A 201 97.87 -64.98 -3.36
C HIS A 201 98.55 -66.32 -2.98
N ARG A 202 97.94 -67.14 -2.11
CA ARG A 202 98.43 -68.49 -1.77
C ARG A 202 97.65 -69.67 -2.38
N ARG A 203 96.40 -69.54 -2.87
CA ARG A 203 95.57 -70.68 -3.33
C ARG A 203 94.53 -70.29 -4.41
N THR A 204 94.44 -71.08 -5.49
CA THR A 204 93.64 -70.81 -6.71
C THR A 204 93.04 -72.11 -7.31
N VAL A 205 91.99 -71.99 -8.16
CA VAL A 205 91.38 -73.03 -9.06
C VAL A 205 90.45 -74.08 -8.37
N SER A 206 89.35 -74.61 -8.95
CA SER A 206 88.24 -74.11 -9.82
C SER A 206 87.11 -75.20 -9.98
N PRO A 207 85.82 -74.89 -10.31
CA PRO A 207 84.69 -75.87 -10.40
C PRO A 207 83.95 -75.97 -11.77
N LEU A 208 83.11 -77.02 -12.03
CA LEU A 208 82.13 -77.23 -13.15
C LEU A 208 81.29 -78.55 -12.93
N LEU A 209 80.25 -79.06 -13.65
CA LEU A 209 79.42 -78.70 -14.84
C LEU A 209 78.02 -79.44 -14.91
N MET A 210 76.91 -78.69 -15.10
CA MET A 210 75.63 -78.83 -15.87
C MET A 210 74.91 -80.15 -16.36
N SER A 211 73.59 -79.98 -16.66
CA SER A 211 72.79 -80.46 -17.86
C SER A 211 71.86 -81.72 -17.80
N ARG A 212 70.89 -81.95 -18.74
CA ARG A 212 69.76 -81.14 -19.34
C ARG A 212 68.85 -81.99 -20.29
N ASP A 213 67.60 -81.54 -20.55
CA ASP A 213 66.67 -81.81 -21.70
C ASP A 213 66.09 -83.25 -21.97
N SER A 214 65.17 -83.49 -22.94
CA SER A 214 63.83 -82.92 -23.32
C SER A 214 63.29 -83.58 -24.64
N LEU A 215 61.98 -83.75 -24.89
CA LEU A 215 61.45 -84.44 -26.12
C LEU A 215 59.95 -84.21 -26.50
N LYS A 216 59.67 -84.19 -27.83
CA LYS A 216 58.39 -84.47 -28.58
C LYS A 216 57.18 -83.53 -28.36
N GLY A 217 56.25 -83.37 -29.31
CA GLY A 217 56.09 -84.04 -30.62
C GLY A 217 54.63 -83.91 -31.11
N ALA A 218 53.87 -85.01 -31.17
CA ALA A 218 52.45 -85.01 -31.60
C ALA A 218 51.46 -84.30 -30.64
N LYS A 219 51.92 -83.84 -29.47
CA LYS A 219 51.14 -83.06 -28.48
C LYS A 219 50.72 -81.67 -29.00
N LEU A 220 51.26 -81.24 -30.14
CA LEU A 220 51.34 -79.84 -30.56
C LEU A 220 50.06 -79.30 -31.22
N GLU A 221 49.38 -80.05 -32.08
CA GLU A 221 48.11 -79.58 -32.72
C GLU A 221 46.93 -79.59 -31.74
N ALA A 222 46.82 -80.59 -30.87
CA ALA A 222 45.85 -80.56 -29.77
C ALA A 222 46.13 -79.38 -28.81
N SER A 223 47.42 -79.04 -28.59
CA SER A 223 47.80 -77.84 -27.85
C SER A 223 47.48 -76.55 -28.61
N LYS A 224 47.49 -76.54 -29.95
CA LYS A 224 47.21 -75.35 -30.77
C LYS A 224 45.73 -74.98 -30.71
N ALA A 225 44.83 -75.93 -30.93
CA ALA A 225 43.39 -75.70 -30.78
C ALA A 225 43.03 -75.26 -29.34
N GLN A 226 43.70 -75.83 -28.33
CA GLN A 226 43.57 -75.41 -26.94
C GLN A 226 44.05 -73.96 -26.71
N ILE A 227 45.17 -73.55 -27.33
CA ILE A 227 45.70 -72.18 -27.26
C ILE A 227 44.77 -71.18 -27.97
N GLU A 228 44.22 -71.53 -29.14
CA GLU A 228 43.27 -70.68 -29.88
C GLU A 228 41.98 -70.47 -29.07
N TYR A 229 41.42 -71.52 -28.47
CA TYR A 229 40.28 -71.41 -27.55
C TYR A 229 40.60 -70.58 -26.31
N GLN A 230 41.77 -70.80 -25.68
CA GLN A 230 42.20 -70.04 -24.51
C GLN A 230 42.40 -68.55 -24.82
N ALA A 231 42.94 -68.22 -26.00
CA ALA A 231 43.07 -66.84 -26.47
C ALA A 231 41.69 -66.19 -26.69
N GLN A 232 40.73 -66.91 -27.29
CA GLN A 232 39.37 -66.41 -27.47
C GLN A 232 38.66 -66.15 -26.12
N VAL A 233 38.73 -67.09 -25.18
CA VAL A 233 38.16 -66.90 -23.82
C VAL A 233 38.81 -65.71 -23.11
N THR A 234 40.13 -65.55 -23.21
CA THR A 234 40.84 -64.40 -22.63
C THR A 234 40.36 -63.06 -23.26
N SER A 235 40.19 -63.02 -24.59
CA SER A 235 39.62 -61.87 -25.32
C SER A 235 38.22 -61.49 -24.82
N GLU A 236 37.29 -62.44 -24.71
CA GLU A 236 35.93 -62.12 -24.25
C GLU A 236 35.90 -61.68 -22.78
N VAL A 237 36.73 -62.31 -21.93
CA VAL A 237 36.88 -61.91 -20.53
C VAL A 237 37.48 -60.51 -20.40
N ASP A 238 38.45 -60.13 -21.22
CA ASP A 238 38.99 -58.76 -21.25
C ASP A 238 37.97 -57.75 -21.75
N LYS A 239 37.12 -58.06 -22.75
CA LYS A 239 36.01 -57.18 -23.15
C LYS A 239 35.05 -56.92 -21.98
N ILE A 240 34.68 -57.96 -21.23
CA ILE A 240 33.84 -57.83 -20.02
C ILE A 240 34.55 -56.96 -18.98
N LYS A 241 35.86 -57.19 -18.76
CA LYS A 241 36.67 -56.40 -17.83
C LYS A 241 36.70 -54.91 -18.19
N TYR A 242 36.83 -54.57 -19.48
CA TYR A 242 36.75 -53.18 -19.96
C TYR A 242 35.33 -52.60 -19.82
N ALA A 243 34.29 -53.34 -20.22
CA ALA A 243 32.90 -52.87 -20.13
C ALA A 243 32.45 -52.58 -18.69
N VAL A 244 32.92 -53.40 -17.73
CA VAL A 244 32.65 -53.26 -16.29
C VAL A 244 33.76 -52.44 -15.57
N GLN A 245 34.75 -51.95 -16.33
CA GLN A 245 35.88 -51.10 -15.91
C GLN A 245 36.73 -51.62 -14.74
N CYS A 246 36.83 -52.95 -14.56
CA CYS A 246 37.58 -53.57 -13.45
C CYS A 246 39.06 -53.79 -13.77
N SER A 247 39.86 -54.03 -12.72
CA SER A 247 41.29 -54.30 -12.86
C SER A 247 41.60 -55.80 -12.84
N HIS A 248 40.87 -56.56 -12.02
CA HIS A 248 41.06 -58.00 -11.87
C HIS A 248 39.76 -58.78 -12.17
N LEU A 249 39.92 -60.04 -12.59
CA LEU A 249 38.79 -60.88 -13.02
C LEU A 249 37.84 -61.21 -11.87
N TRP A 250 38.36 -61.29 -10.64
CA TRP A 250 37.59 -61.52 -9.42
C TRP A 250 36.64 -60.35 -9.09
N ASP A 251 36.94 -59.13 -9.56
CA ASP A 251 36.12 -57.94 -9.32
C ASP A 251 34.82 -57.95 -10.15
N ILE A 252 34.78 -58.69 -11.27
CA ILE A 252 33.68 -58.65 -12.25
C ILE A 252 32.33 -58.94 -11.59
N ALA A 253 32.25 -60.02 -10.80
CA ALA A 253 31.02 -60.40 -10.11
C ALA A 253 30.59 -59.37 -9.05
N GLY A 254 31.55 -58.82 -8.29
CA GLY A 254 31.30 -57.78 -7.30
C GLY A 254 30.77 -56.48 -7.93
N ARG A 255 31.28 -56.12 -9.12
CA ARG A 255 30.80 -54.94 -9.85
C ARG A 255 29.43 -55.14 -10.50
N PHE A 256 29.11 -56.33 -11.00
CA PHE A 256 27.74 -56.61 -11.45
C PHE A 256 26.73 -56.53 -10.29
N LEU A 257 27.07 -57.07 -9.12
CA LEU A 257 26.24 -56.92 -7.90
C LEU A 257 26.09 -55.46 -7.46
N ALA A 258 27.17 -54.66 -7.55
CA ALA A 258 27.12 -53.22 -7.25
C ALA A 258 26.26 -52.45 -8.27
N GLN A 259 26.36 -52.75 -9.56
CA GLN A 259 25.51 -52.17 -10.61
C GLN A 259 24.04 -52.55 -10.42
N GLN A 260 23.74 -53.82 -10.12
CA GLN A 260 22.39 -54.29 -9.81
C GLN A 260 21.81 -53.51 -8.61
N LYS A 261 22.52 -53.47 -7.48
CA LYS A 261 22.07 -52.75 -6.27
C LYS A 261 21.90 -51.25 -6.50
N THR A 262 22.73 -50.65 -7.37
CA THR A 262 22.58 -49.25 -7.78
C THR A 262 21.31 -49.05 -8.61
N GLY A 263 21.03 -49.97 -9.55
CA GLY A 263 19.79 -49.98 -10.33
C GLY A 263 18.54 -50.16 -9.48
N GLU A 264 18.57 -51.08 -8.51
CA GLU A 264 17.49 -51.29 -7.53
C GLU A 264 17.21 -50.03 -6.71
N ASN A 265 18.27 -49.36 -6.22
CA ASN A 265 18.16 -48.10 -5.49
C ASN A 265 17.61 -46.95 -6.37
N LEU A 266 18.06 -46.85 -7.63
CA LEU A 266 17.52 -45.86 -8.58
C LEU A 266 16.04 -46.14 -8.92
N GLN A 267 15.66 -47.41 -9.06
CA GLN A 267 14.27 -47.81 -9.31
C GLN A 267 13.37 -47.46 -8.12
N GLN A 268 13.85 -47.65 -6.88
CA GLN A 268 13.18 -47.21 -5.66
C GLN A 268 13.01 -45.68 -5.63
N GLN A 269 14.08 -44.92 -5.93
CA GLN A 269 14.02 -43.45 -5.99
C GLN A 269 13.04 -42.95 -7.06
N ILE A 270 12.97 -43.61 -8.22
CA ILE A 270 11.97 -43.30 -9.26
C ILE A 270 10.55 -43.47 -8.69
N VAL A 271 10.24 -44.60 -8.05
CA VAL A 271 8.91 -44.85 -7.46
C VAL A 271 8.55 -43.80 -6.40
N GLU A 272 9.50 -43.44 -5.52
CA GLU A 272 9.28 -42.37 -4.52
C GLU A 272 9.06 -40.99 -5.15
N CYS A 273 9.79 -40.66 -6.21
CA CYS A 273 9.58 -39.42 -6.96
C CYS A 273 8.23 -39.42 -7.68
N GLU A 274 7.79 -40.55 -8.24
CA GLU A 274 6.48 -40.66 -8.88
C GLU A 274 5.32 -40.58 -7.87
N GLN A 275 5.48 -41.15 -6.67
CA GLN A 275 4.54 -41.01 -5.55
C GLN A 275 4.44 -39.54 -5.10
N LYS A 276 5.55 -38.89 -4.76
CA LYS A 276 5.58 -37.47 -4.34
C LYS A 276 4.97 -36.55 -5.40
N ARG A 277 5.24 -36.81 -6.69
CA ARG A 277 4.62 -36.11 -7.83
C ARG A 277 3.12 -36.36 -7.93
N GLY A 278 2.62 -37.52 -7.49
CA GLY A 278 1.20 -37.83 -7.36
C GLY A 278 0.54 -37.08 -6.21
N GLU A 279 1.17 -37.07 -5.05
CA GLU A 279 0.72 -36.39 -3.83
C GLU A 279 0.61 -34.88 -4.04
N LEU A 280 1.69 -34.23 -4.50
CA LEU A 280 1.71 -32.80 -4.84
C LEU A 280 0.67 -32.43 -5.91
N LYS A 281 0.36 -33.34 -6.85
CA LYS A 281 -0.67 -33.13 -7.88
C LYS A 281 -2.10 -33.33 -7.37
N ALA A 282 -2.29 -34.04 -6.25
CA ALA A 282 -3.55 -34.09 -5.55
C ALA A 282 -3.74 -32.86 -4.66
N GLU A 283 -2.68 -32.42 -3.97
CA GLU A 283 -2.66 -31.20 -3.16
C GLU A 283 -2.88 -29.94 -4.01
N LEU A 284 -2.20 -29.80 -5.14
CA LEU A 284 -2.42 -28.69 -6.08
C LEU A 284 -3.89 -28.61 -6.52
N LYS A 285 -4.54 -29.74 -6.81
CA LYS A 285 -5.98 -29.76 -7.15
C LYS A 285 -6.88 -29.36 -5.98
N LYS A 286 -6.52 -29.73 -4.75
CA LYS A 286 -7.23 -29.29 -3.54
C LYS A 286 -7.12 -27.77 -3.40
N LEU A 287 -5.91 -27.22 -3.55
CA LEU A 287 -5.66 -25.78 -3.48
C LEU A 287 -6.29 -25.01 -4.66
N GLU A 288 -6.38 -25.59 -5.86
CA GLU A 288 -7.14 -25.03 -6.98
C GLU A 288 -8.65 -24.95 -6.67
N LEU A 289 -9.20 -25.99 -6.03
CA LEU A 289 -10.60 -26.03 -5.61
C LEU A 289 -10.87 -25.04 -4.47
N GLU A 290 -10.04 -25.01 -3.44
CA GLU A 290 -10.11 -24.06 -2.32
C GLU A 290 -9.96 -22.60 -2.82
N ARG A 291 -9.05 -22.35 -3.78
CA ARG A 291 -8.92 -21.05 -4.46
C ARG A 291 -10.17 -20.71 -5.29
N ALA A 292 -10.80 -21.68 -5.93
CA ALA A 292 -12.06 -21.46 -6.65
C ALA A 292 -13.21 -21.15 -5.68
N GLU A 293 -13.31 -21.87 -4.57
CA GLU A 293 -14.26 -21.60 -3.48
C GLU A 293 -14.04 -20.19 -2.92
N LEU A 294 -12.82 -19.81 -2.54
CA LEU A 294 -12.51 -18.44 -2.09
C LEU A 294 -12.84 -17.37 -3.15
N LYS A 295 -12.61 -17.67 -4.44
CA LYS A 295 -12.90 -16.75 -5.56
C LYS A 295 -14.39 -16.57 -5.85
N PHE A 296 -15.22 -17.58 -5.56
CA PHE A 296 -16.66 -17.57 -5.91
C PHE A 296 -17.60 -17.56 -4.67
N HIS A 297 -17.07 -17.78 -3.47
CA HIS A 297 -17.78 -17.75 -2.18
C HIS A 297 -17.28 -16.64 -1.24
N GLN A 298 -16.67 -15.56 -1.76
CA GLN A 298 -16.64 -14.26 -1.06
C GLN A 298 -18.07 -13.76 -0.83
N THR A 299 -18.70 -14.28 0.23
CA THR A 299 -20.09 -14.02 0.58
C THR A 299 -20.11 -12.74 1.43
N PRO A 300 -20.53 -11.57 0.90
CA PRO A 300 -20.15 -10.29 1.50
C PRO A 300 -20.98 -9.89 2.73
N SER A 301 -21.56 -10.86 3.45
CA SER A 301 -22.44 -10.68 4.59
C SER A 301 -21.69 -10.67 5.92
N SER A 302 -21.07 -11.78 6.33
CA SER A 302 -20.53 -11.97 7.69
C SER A 302 -19.53 -10.87 8.08
N ILE A 303 -18.45 -10.73 7.30
CA ILE A 303 -17.38 -9.73 7.53
C ILE A 303 -17.96 -8.31 7.47
N ARG A 304 -18.86 -8.01 6.53
CA ARG A 304 -19.50 -6.68 6.40
C ARG A 304 -20.39 -6.35 7.60
N LEU A 305 -21.10 -7.33 8.15
CA LEU A 305 -21.93 -7.16 9.34
C LEU A 305 -21.08 -6.95 10.59
N GLN A 306 -19.95 -7.65 10.72
CA GLN A 306 -18.98 -7.41 11.79
C GLN A 306 -18.35 -6.01 11.68
N LEU A 307 -17.84 -5.61 10.52
CA LEU A 307 -17.29 -4.24 10.35
C LEU A 307 -18.35 -3.16 10.59
N LYS A 308 -19.61 -3.37 10.16
CA LYS A 308 -20.70 -2.41 10.42
C LYS A 308 -21.01 -2.28 11.91
N LYS A 309 -21.04 -3.39 12.65
CA LYS A 309 -21.25 -3.38 14.10
C LYS A 309 -20.09 -2.67 14.83
N ASN A 310 -18.85 -2.97 14.46
CA ASN A 310 -17.67 -2.34 15.04
C ASN A 310 -17.62 -0.83 14.75
N LEU A 311 -18.06 -0.40 13.56
CA LEU A 311 -18.19 1.02 13.21
C LEU A 311 -19.25 1.72 14.08
N GLU A 312 -20.43 1.12 14.26
CA GLU A 312 -21.48 1.66 15.13
C GLU A 312 -21.02 1.77 16.61
N GLU A 313 -20.20 0.83 17.08
CA GLU A 313 -19.64 0.85 18.43
C GLU A 313 -18.56 1.96 18.60
N GLU A 314 -17.70 2.18 17.60
CA GLU A 314 -16.72 3.28 17.62
C GLU A 314 -17.35 4.67 17.40
N GLU A 315 -18.40 4.80 16.57
CA GLU A 315 -19.15 6.05 16.43
C GLU A 315 -19.78 6.48 17.76
N VAL A 316 -20.34 5.53 18.52
CA VAL A 316 -20.85 5.78 19.88
C VAL A 316 -19.72 6.15 20.84
N ARG A 317 -18.56 5.48 20.78
CA ARG A 317 -17.40 5.80 21.63
C ARG A 317 -16.85 7.21 21.35
N LEU A 318 -16.71 7.58 20.08
CA LEU A 318 -16.30 8.91 19.64
C LEU A 318 -17.26 9.98 20.12
N HIS A 319 -18.58 9.76 20.01
CA HIS A 319 -19.58 10.70 20.48
C HIS A 319 -19.53 10.92 22.01
N GLN A 320 -19.26 9.87 22.80
CA GLN A 320 -19.05 9.97 24.24
C GLN A 320 -17.81 10.80 24.59
N VAL A 321 -16.67 10.53 23.94
CA VAL A 321 -15.42 11.28 24.15
C VAL A 321 -15.58 12.75 23.77
N HIS A 322 -16.21 13.05 22.62
CA HIS A 322 -16.49 14.42 22.20
C HIS A 322 -17.42 15.15 23.19
N THR A 323 -18.43 14.47 23.71
CA THR A 323 -19.33 15.02 24.74
C THR A 323 -18.59 15.32 26.05
N GLN A 324 -17.62 14.48 26.44
CA GLN A 324 -16.80 14.74 27.62
C GLN A 324 -15.78 15.86 27.39
N MET A 325 -15.20 15.96 26.20
CA MET A 325 -14.33 17.08 25.80
C MET A 325 -15.06 18.43 25.94
N LEU A 326 -16.30 18.54 25.44
CA LEU A 326 -17.09 19.77 25.55
C LEU A 326 -17.36 20.16 27.02
N LYS A 327 -17.71 19.19 27.87
CA LYS A 327 -17.89 19.44 29.32
C LYS A 327 -16.59 19.89 29.99
N ASN A 328 -15.46 19.30 29.63
CA ASN A 328 -14.15 19.70 30.16
C ASN A 328 -13.78 21.12 29.70
N GLN A 329 -14.16 21.51 28.47
CA GLN A 329 -13.95 22.86 27.95
C GLN A 329 -14.85 23.89 28.64
N GLU A 330 -16.13 23.58 28.87
CA GLU A 330 -17.05 24.41 29.66
C GLU A 330 -16.54 24.59 31.10
N LEU A 331 -16.06 23.51 31.73
CA LEU A 331 -15.45 23.54 33.05
C LEU A 331 -14.18 24.41 33.09
N LEU A 332 -13.30 24.29 32.09
CA LEU A 332 -12.11 25.14 31.97
C LEU A 332 -12.47 26.62 31.86
N LEU A 333 -13.42 26.97 30.99
CA LEU A 333 -13.93 28.34 30.86
C LEU A 333 -14.53 28.85 32.19
N SER A 334 -15.20 27.99 32.96
CA SER A 334 -15.72 28.35 34.28
C SER A 334 -14.61 28.63 35.31
N PHE A 335 -13.49 27.88 35.23
CA PHE A 335 -12.31 28.12 36.07
C PHE A 335 -11.58 29.41 35.67
N GLU A 336 -11.36 29.65 34.37
CA GLU A 336 -10.73 30.88 33.86
C GLU A 336 -11.53 32.11 34.30
N ASN A 337 -12.84 32.12 34.05
CA ASN A 337 -13.73 33.18 34.53
C ASN A 337 -13.71 33.31 36.07
N GLY A 338 -13.59 32.19 36.81
CA GLY A 338 -13.47 32.19 38.27
C GLY A 338 -12.16 32.83 38.77
N VAL A 339 -11.03 32.55 38.11
CA VAL A 339 -9.72 33.14 38.41
C VAL A 339 -9.72 34.63 38.09
N ASP A 340 -10.24 35.06 36.94
CA ASP A 340 -10.34 36.48 36.58
C ASP A 340 -11.24 37.24 37.57
N ASN A 341 -12.38 36.65 37.95
CA ASN A 341 -13.27 37.20 38.96
C ASN A 341 -12.62 37.30 40.36
N LEU A 342 -11.66 36.44 40.67
CA LEU A 342 -10.88 36.51 41.91
C LEU A 342 -9.78 37.57 41.80
N LEU A 343 -9.07 37.63 40.68
CA LEU A 343 -8.02 38.61 40.39
C LEU A 343 -8.57 40.05 40.48
N ILE A 344 -9.72 40.32 39.86
CA ILE A 344 -10.40 41.63 39.92
C ILE A 344 -10.73 42.03 41.37
N ARG A 345 -11.18 41.07 42.21
CA ARG A 345 -11.47 41.33 43.63
C ARG A 345 -10.21 41.57 44.45
N LEU A 346 -9.15 40.79 44.22
CA LEU A 346 -7.87 40.95 44.92
C LEU A 346 -7.20 42.30 44.58
N CYS A 347 -7.28 42.75 43.33
CA CYS A 347 -6.83 44.09 42.91
C CYS A 347 -7.56 45.24 43.61
N GLY A 348 -8.74 45.01 44.18
CA GLY A 348 -9.49 45.99 44.97
C GLY A 348 -9.11 46.06 46.46
N ILE A 349 -8.30 45.13 46.98
CA ILE A 349 -7.95 45.06 48.40
C ILE A 349 -6.62 45.80 48.65
N THR A 350 -6.71 47.02 49.17
CA THR A 350 -5.55 47.77 49.66
C THR A 350 -5.15 47.28 51.05
N VAL A 351 -3.96 46.69 51.18
CA VAL A 351 -3.42 46.26 52.47
C VAL A 351 -2.92 47.49 53.26
N PRO A 352 -3.47 47.77 54.46
CA PRO A 352 -3.03 48.92 55.25
C PRO A 352 -1.55 48.79 55.64
N GLY A 353 -0.73 49.74 55.18
CA GLY A 353 0.71 49.81 55.47
C GLY A 353 1.63 49.66 54.26
N GLN A 354 1.16 49.20 53.09
CA GLN A 354 2.00 49.06 51.90
C GLN A 354 1.80 50.22 50.92
N VAL A 355 2.77 51.14 50.90
CA VAL A 355 2.78 52.33 50.02
C VAL A 355 3.17 51.93 48.59
N CYS A 356 2.22 51.36 47.85
CA CYS A 356 2.37 51.09 46.42
C CYS A 356 2.28 52.39 45.61
N ALA A 357 3.42 53.10 45.50
CA ALA A 357 3.59 54.17 44.53
C ALA A 357 3.35 53.63 43.10
N LEU A 358 2.73 54.44 42.24
CA LEU A 358 2.37 54.09 40.86
C LEU A 358 3.62 53.87 39.99
N ASN A 359 4.07 52.61 39.90
CA ASN A 359 5.08 52.16 38.96
C ASN A 359 4.41 51.23 37.90
N PRO A 360 4.60 51.46 36.58
CA PRO A 360 4.00 50.63 35.52
C PRO A 360 4.49 49.16 35.40
N LEU A 361 5.09 48.59 36.45
CA LEU A 361 5.83 47.32 36.43
C LEU A 361 5.18 46.20 37.27
N LEU A 362 3.85 46.14 37.25
CA LEU A 362 3.07 45.06 37.87
C LEU A 362 2.94 43.71 37.12
N PRO A 363 3.65 43.37 36.00
CA PRO A 363 3.63 41.99 35.50
C PRO A 363 4.30 40.98 36.43
N VAL A 364 5.40 41.36 37.09
CA VAL A 364 6.44 40.39 37.53
C VAL A 364 5.97 39.49 38.68
N THR A 365 5.24 40.01 39.66
CA THR A 365 4.74 39.22 40.81
C THR A 365 3.61 38.28 40.39
N VAL A 366 2.70 38.75 39.51
CA VAL A 366 1.56 37.97 39.02
C VAL A 366 2.01 36.88 38.02
N LEU A 367 3.00 37.17 37.16
CA LEU A 367 3.66 36.12 36.36
C LEU A 367 4.38 35.11 37.26
N SER A 368 5.02 35.55 38.36
CA SER A 368 5.72 34.62 39.26
C SER A 368 4.76 33.62 39.92
N THR A 369 3.56 34.03 40.32
CA THR A 369 2.55 33.11 40.85
C THR A 369 1.91 32.27 39.74
N TYR A 370 1.58 32.85 38.59
CA TYR A 370 1.04 32.11 37.43
C TYR A 370 1.99 30.99 36.96
N VAL A 371 3.28 31.29 36.77
CA VAL A 371 4.29 30.29 36.35
C VAL A 371 4.46 29.19 37.40
N LYS A 372 4.42 29.52 38.70
CA LYS A 372 4.47 28.50 39.76
C LYS A 372 3.25 27.56 39.74
N VAL A 373 2.04 28.12 39.56
CA VAL A 373 0.81 27.31 39.44
C VAL A 373 0.82 26.48 38.17
N ARG A 374 1.24 27.04 37.03
CA ARG A 374 1.34 26.32 35.75
C ARG A 374 2.32 25.15 35.84
N ASN A 375 3.52 25.38 36.35
CA ASN A 375 4.53 24.33 36.51
C ASN A 375 4.06 23.23 37.48
N PHE A 376 3.39 23.59 38.57
CA PHE A 376 2.82 22.63 39.51
C PHE A 376 1.71 21.76 38.89
N LEU A 377 0.88 22.34 38.00
CA LEU A 377 -0.14 21.60 37.25
C LEU A 377 0.47 20.71 36.16
N GLU A 378 1.49 21.19 35.44
CA GLU A 378 2.26 20.38 34.48
C GLU A 378 2.96 19.20 35.18
N GLU A 379 3.55 19.42 36.36
CA GLU A 379 4.22 18.36 37.13
C GLU A 379 3.24 17.38 37.78
N SER A 380 2.06 17.84 38.21
CA SER A 380 1.00 16.95 38.73
C SER A 380 0.42 16.05 37.63
N THR A 381 0.00 16.64 36.49
CA THR A 381 -0.64 15.90 35.38
C THR A 381 0.31 14.95 34.66
N ARG A 382 1.63 15.21 34.70
CA ARG A 382 2.68 14.32 34.16
C ARG A 382 2.90 13.04 34.98
N ASN A 383 2.45 13.03 36.24
CA ASN A 383 2.51 11.85 37.13
C ASN A 383 1.15 11.12 37.21
N GLU A 384 0.14 11.57 36.48
CA GLU A 384 -1.22 11.05 36.54
C GLU A 384 -1.37 9.77 35.70
N ARG A 385 -1.61 8.63 36.37
CA ARG A 385 -1.52 7.26 35.81
C ARG A 385 -2.43 6.95 34.63
N GLN A 386 -3.37 7.83 34.29
CA GLN A 386 -4.29 7.66 33.15
C GLN A 386 -3.76 8.31 31.86
N ASN A 387 -2.77 9.21 31.94
CA ASN A 387 -2.12 9.84 30.79
C ASN A 387 -1.01 8.96 30.19
N LEU A 388 -1.32 7.69 29.90
CA LEU A 388 -0.41 6.82 29.16
C LEU A 388 -0.37 7.27 27.70
N LYS A 389 0.81 7.75 27.26
CA LYS A 389 1.09 8.01 25.85
C LYS A 389 0.91 6.72 25.07
N ILE A 390 -0.03 6.69 24.13
CA ILE A 390 -0.30 5.51 23.30
C ILE A 390 0.96 5.12 22.54
N SER A 391 1.57 4.00 22.93
CA SER A 391 2.51 3.25 22.11
C SER A 391 1.70 2.44 21.11
N PHE A 392 1.86 2.72 19.82
CA PHE A 392 1.57 1.72 18.81
C PHE A 392 2.70 0.68 18.89
N GLU A 393 2.32 -0.59 19.01
CA GLU A 393 3.24 -1.71 18.80
C GLU A 393 3.09 -2.15 17.34
N ASP A 394 4.21 -2.48 16.68
CA ASP A 394 4.28 -2.60 15.23
C ASP A 394 3.75 -3.96 14.73
N GLU A 395 2.43 -4.16 14.70
CA GLU A 395 1.80 -5.35 14.08
C GLU A 395 1.85 -5.37 12.53
N GLU A 396 2.57 -4.44 11.88
CA GLU A 396 2.68 -4.38 10.41
C GLU A 396 3.43 -5.59 9.81
N ASP A 397 4.41 -6.16 10.54
CA ASP A 397 5.21 -7.28 10.02
C ASP A 397 4.40 -8.58 9.87
N ALA A 398 3.33 -8.78 10.64
CA ALA A 398 2.47 -9.96 10.53
C ALA A 398 1.59 -9.98 9.26
N VAL A 399 1.44 -8.84 8.57
CA VAL A 399 0.55 -8.69 7.41
C VAL A 399 1.29 -8.82 6.08
N ARG A 400 2.61 -8.58 6.06
CA ARG A 400 3.42 -8.54 4.82
C ARG A 400 3.65 -9.91 4.18
N ASP A 401 3.79 -10.97 4.97
CA ASP A 401 4.04 -12.35 4.47
C ASP A 401 2.85 -12.94 3.66
N ALA A 402 1.67 -12.32 3.71
CA ALA A 402 0.46 -12.83 3.06
C ALA A 402 0.37 -12.56 1.54
N PHE A 403 1.33 -11.83 0.95
CA PHE A 403 1.21 -11.26 -0.41
C PHE A 403 2.40 -11.52 -1.35
N ASP A 404 3.26 -12.49 -1.04
CA ASP A 404 4.40 -12.83 -1.90
C ASP A 404 3.96 -13.62 -3.16
N PHE A 405 3.47 -12.89 -4.17
CA PHE A 405 3.06 -13.44 -5.46
C PHE A 405 4.30 -13.78 -6.32
N ALA A 406 4.83 -15.00 -6.12
CA ALA A 406 5.87 -15.57 -6.97
C ALA A 406 5.54 -15.43 -8.47
N ASP A 407 6.58 -15.15 -9.27
CA ASP A 407 6.54 -14.62 -10.63
C ASP A 407 5.36 -15.06 -11.50
N ILE A 408 4.36 -14.17 -11.64
CA ILE A 408 3.30 -14.34 -12.63
C ILE A 408 3.85 -13.95 -13.99
N ASP A 409 4.24 -14.96 -14.77
CA ASP A 409 4.73 -14.90 -16.14
C ASP A 409 3.95 -13.88 -17.02
N HIS A 410 4.48 -12.65 -17.18
CA HIS A 410 3.84 -11.54 -17.93
C HIS A 410 3.97 -11.70 -19.47
N SER A 411 4.11 -12.94 -19.95
CA SER A 411 4.52 -13.30 -21.31
C SER A 411 3.42 -13.17 -22.39
N TYR A 412 2.30 -12.49 -22.11
CA TYR A 412 1.34 -12.12 -23.17
C TYR A 412 0.55 -10.82 -22.92
N VAL A 413 1.08 -9.71 -23.42
CA VAL A 413 0.32 -8.45 -23.60
C VAL A 413 -0.10 -8.33 -25.08
N PRO A 414 -1.41 -8.41 -25.42
CA PRO A 414 -1.86 -8.34 -26.81
C PRO A 414 -1.54 -6.98 -27.45
N ASN A 415 -0.78 -6.99 -28.54
CA ASN A 415 -0.56 -5.80 -29.37
C ASN A 415 -1.92 -5.22 -29.83
N ARG A 416 -2.02 -3.89 -29.94
CA ARG A 416 -3.12 -3.14 -30.58
C ARG A 416 -3.70 -3.81 -31.83
N ASP A 417 -2.86 -4.38 -32.70
CA ASP A 417 -3.32 -5.04 -33.93
C ASP A 417 -3.78 -6.50 -33.74
N GLU A 418 -3.37 -7.16 -32.64
CA GLU A 418 -3.95 -8.41 -32.13
C GLU A 418 -5.37 -8.15 -31.64
N ILE A 419 -5.55 -7.11 -30.82
CA ILE A 419 -6.85 -6.66 -30.28
C ILE A 419 -7.82 -6.33 -31.42
N LYS A 420 -7.38 -5.58 -32.44
CA LYS A 420 -8.20 -5.31 -33.65
C LYS A 420 -8.60 -6.60 -34.38
N ARG A 421 -7.67 -7.55 -34.57
CA ARG A 421 -7.96 -8.83 -35.23
C ARG A 421 -8.97 -9.67 -34.44
N GLN A 422 -8.88 -9.69 -33.11
CA GLN A 422 -9.85 -10.38 -32.26
C GLN A 422 -11.23 -9.69 -32.29
N GLY A 423 -11.27 -8.35 -32.18
CA GLY A 423 -12.52 -7.58 -32.30
C GLY A 423 -13.23 -7.77 -33.63
N ALA A 424 -12.49 -7.77 -34.75
CA ALA A 424 -13.04 -8.04 -36.08
C ALA A 424 -13.64 -9.46 -36.17
N ARG A 425 -12.95 -10.49 -35.65
CA ARG A 425 -13.46 -11.87 -35.60
C ARG A 425 -14.71 -11.99 -34.73
N LEU A 426 -14.79 -11.27 -33.61
CA LEU A 426 -15.95 -11.27 -32.72
C LEU A 426 -17.19 -10.63 -33.37
N ILE A 427 -17.01 -9.52 -34.08
CA ILE A 427 -18.08 -8.89 -34.88
C ILE A 427 -18.53 -9.82 -36.01
N GLU A 428 -17.60 -10.52 -36.67
CA GLU A 428 -17.93 -11.45 -37.74
C GLU A 428 -18.70 -12.69 -37.25
N THR A 429 -18.33 -13.28 -36.11
CA THR A 429 -19.06 -14.42 -35.55
C THR A 429 -20.46 -14.02 -35.07
N MET A 430 -20.60 -12.88 -34.39
CA MET A 430 -21.91 -12.36 -33.96
C MET A 430 -22.84 -12.07 -35.15
N THR A 431 -22.34 -11.41 -36.20
CA THR A 431 -23.15 -11.09 -37.39
C THR A 431 -23.47 -12.33 -38.24
N LYS A 432 -22.59 -13.33 -38.31
CA LYS A 432 -22.90 -14.64 -38.92
C LYS A 432 -23.95 -15.41 -38.10
N ALA A 433 -23.89 -15.37 -36.77
CA ALA A 433 -24.88 -16.00 -35.89
C ALA A 433 -26.27 -15.37 -36.04
N ALA A 434 -26.35 -14.02 -36.10
CA ALA A 434 -27.59 -13.30 -36.35
C ALA A 434 -28.24 -13.70 -37.70
N LYS A 435 -27.45 -13.74 -38.78
CA LYS A 435 -27.92 -14.18 -40.11
C LYS A 435 -28.39 -15.65 -40.12
N LYS A 436 -27.78 -16.53 -39.30
CA LYS A 436 -28.23 -17.92 -39.15
C LYS A 436 -29.58 -18.02 -38.42
N LYS A 437 -29.80 -17.26 -37.34
CA LYS A 437 -31.12 -17.16 -36.67
C LYS A 437 -32.20 -16.65 -37.63
N GLN A 438 -31.93 -15.58 -38.38
CA GLN A 438 -32.91 -14.98 -39.29
C GLN A 438 -33.30 -15.88 -40.47
N ARG A 439 -32.43 -16.79 -40.91
CA ARG A 439 -32.76 -17.82 -41.92
C ARG A 439 -33.49 -19.04 -41.35
N GLY A 440 -33.41 -19.30 -40.05
CA GLY A 440 -34.12 -20.41 -39.40
C GLY A 440 -35.63 -20.18 -39.30
N GLY A 441 -36.04 -18.98 -38.90
CA GLY A 441 -37.45 -18.63 -38.65
C GLY A 441 -38.33 -18.42 -39.90
N ARG A 442 -37.99 -19.01 -41.06
CA ARG A 442 -38.76 -18.84 -42.31
C ARG A 442 -39.08 -20.15 -43.05
N LYS A 443 -39.11 -21.26 -42.31
CA LYS A 443 -39.72 -22.55 -42.69
C LYS A 443 -40.55 -23.04 -41.50
N GLY A 444 -41.85 -22.72 -41.50
CA GLY A 444 -42.72 -22.93 -40.33
C GLY A 444 -43.91 -21.98 -40.28
N ALA A 445 -44.53 -21.73 -41.44
CA ALA A 445 -45.79 -21.04 -41.67
C ALA A 445 -46.32 -21.53 -43.02
#